data_AF-H0A9N1-F1
#
_entry.id   AF-H0A9N1-F1
#
_cell.length_a   1.000
_cell.length_b   1.000
_cell.length_c   1.000
_cell.angle_alpha   90.00
_cell.angle_beta   90.00
_cell.angle_gamma   90.00
#
_symmetry.space_group_name_H-M   'P 1'
#
loop_
_entity.id
_entity.type
_entity.pdbx_description
1 polymer ?
#
loop_
_entity_poly.entity_id
_entity_poly.type
_entity_poly.pdbx_seq_one_letter_code
_entity_poly.pdbx_strand_id
1 'polypeptide(L)' 'MRLRTTETEKGIRIEIFGDQKAAVVIKEDKEERILLPIKNKQAETTYYYEDSSGLAKTEKGYIGFYSGNPDQVKLLN' A
#
# COMPACT_ATOMS: atom_id res chain seq x y z
N MET A 1 -5.85 8.96 -9.85
CA MET A 1 -4.95 8.22 -8.94
C MET A 1 -4.14 7.20 -9.74
N ARG A 2 -2.92 6.88 -9.31
CA ARG A 2 -2.06 5.88 -9.97
C ARG A 2 -1.45 4.94 -8.93
N LEU A 3 -1.51 3.64 -9.19
CA LEU A 3 -0.87 2.61 -8.38
C LEU A 3 0.48 2.23 -8.98
N ARG A 4 1.48 2.08 -8.12
CA ARG A 4 2.75 1.44 -8.44
C ARG A 4 3.04 0.41 -7.37
N THR A 5 3.44 -0.78 -7.80
CA THR A 5 3.93 -1.83 -6.91
C THR A 5 5.41 -2.08 -7.18
N THR A 6 6.18 -2.36 -6.14
CA THR A 6 7.60 -2.72 -6.23
C THR A 6 7.85 -3.90 -5.31
N GLU A 7 8.35 -5.01 -5.86
CA GLU A 7 8.77 -6.17 -5.07
C GLU A 7 10.02 -5.83 -4.25
N THR A 8 10.07 -6.34 -3.02
CA THR A 8 11.19 -6.25 -2.10
C THR A 8 11.48 -7.64 -1.52
N GLU A 9 12.61 -7.80 -0.83
CA GLU A 9 12.97 -9.08 -0.18
C GLU A 9 11.93 -9.59 0.83
N LYS A 10 11.07 -8.70 1.34
CA LYS A 10 10.10 -9.02 2.39
C LYS A 10 8.64 -9.01 1.91
N GLY A 11 8.38 -8.69 0.66
CA GLY A 11 7.02 -8.58 0.12
C GLY A 11 6.90 -7.50 -0.95
N ILE A 12 5.79 -6.75 -0.96
CA ILE A 12 5.49 -5.74 -1.98
C ILE A 12 5.24 -4.38 -1.37
N ARG A 13 5.97 -3.37 -1.86
CA ARG A 13 5.72 -1.96 -1.59
C ARG A 13 4.63 -1.46 -2.53
N ILE A 14 3.64 -0.79 -1.95
CA ILE A 14 2.46 -0.27 -2.63
C ILE A 14 2.50 1.26 -2.55
N GLU A 15 2.59 1.94 -3.68
CA GLU A 15 2.59 3.40 -3.78
C GLU A 15 1.37 3.87 -4.56
N ILE A 16 0.64 4.81 -3.98
CA ILE A 16 -0.56 5.41 -4.56
C ILE A 16 -0.31 6.90 -4.71
N PHE A 17 -0.33 7.37 -5.96
CA PHE A 17 -0.17 8.77 -6.29
C PHE A 17 -1.53 9.44 -6.51
N GLY A 18 -1.78 10.53 -5.78
CA GLY A 18 -2.99 11.34 -5.87
C GLY A 18 -3.47 11.87 -4.52
N ASP A 19 -4.34 12.88 -4.58
CA ASP A 19 -4.73 13.66 -3.40
C ASP A 19 -5.99 13.13 -2.69
N GLN A 20 -6.66 12.16 -3.30
CA GLN A 20 -7.89 11.54 -2.78
C GLN A 20 -7.58 10.36 -1.86
N LYS A 21 -8.45 10.11 -0.87
CA LYS A 21 -8.34 8.91 -0.02
C LYS A 21 -8.40 7.65 -0.88
N ALA A 22 -7.47 6.73 -0.64
CA ALA A 22 -7.33 5.52 -1.42
C ALA A 22 -7.44 4.27 -0.56
N ALA A 23 -7.96 3.19 -1.11
CA ALA A 23 -7.85 1.84 -0.55
C ALA A 23 -7.27 0.89 -1.60
N VAL A 24 -6.62 -0.19 -1.15
CA VAL A 24 -6.03 -1.18 -2.04
C VAL A 24 -6.55 -2.56 -1.69
N VAL A 25 -7.01 -3.29 -2.69
CA VAL A 25 -7.38 -4.70 -2.58
C VAL A 25 -6.19 -5.54 -3.03
N ILE A 26 -5.84 -6.50 -2.20
CA ILE A 26 -4.77 -7.47 -2.39
C ILE A 26 -5.43 -8.84 -2.46
N LYS A 27 -5.12 -9.63 -3.49
CA LYS A 27 -5.56 -11.02 -3.59
C LYS A 27 -4.36 -11.95 -3.55
N GLU A 28 -4.43 -12.97 -2.70
CA GLU A 28 -3.40 -13.99 -2.52
C GLU A 28 -4.09 -15.29 -2.08
N ASP A 29 -3.77 -16.43 -2.69
CA ASP A 29 -4.28 -17.76 -2.29
C ASP A 29 -5.81 -17.85 -2.13
N LYS A 30 -6.56 -17.15 -2.99
CA LYS A 30 -8.04 -17.01 -2.95
C LYS A 30 -8.57 -16.19 -1.78
N GLU A 31 -7.72 -15.62 -0.95
CA GLU A 31 -8.08 -14.62 0.04
C GLU A 31 -8.05 -13.21 -0.55
N GLU A 32 -8.89 -12.33 0.00
CA GLU A 32 -8.88 -10.91 -0.31
C GLU A 32 -8.58 -10.11 0.97
N ARG A 33 -7.66 -9.16 0.86
CA ARG A 33 -7.25 -8.27 1.94
C ARG A 33 -7.34 -6.84 1.46
N ILE A 34 -7.79 -5.93 2.33
CA ILE A 34 -7.95 -4.52 1.99
C ILE A 34 -7.03 -3.71 2.88
N LEU A 35 -6.10 -2.97 2.26
CA LEU A 35 -5.30 -1.96 2.95
C LEU A 35 -6.05 -0.63 2.92
N LEU A 36 -6.35 -0.10 4.10
CA LEU A 36 -7.02 1.18 4.30
C LEU A 36 -6.02 2.24 4.79
N PRO A 37 -6.32 3.54 4.60
CA PRO A 37 -5.56 4.62 5.19
C PRO A 37 -5.52 4.52 6.72
N ILE A 38 -4.32 4.48 7.29
CA ILE A 38 -4.14 4.46 8.74
C ILE A 38 -4.24 5.90 9.27
N LYS A 39 -4.96 6.10 10.38
CA LYS A 39 -5.02 7.39 11.05
C LYS A 39 -3.67 7.72 11.70
N ASN A 40 -3.26 8.99 11.61
CA ASN A 40 -2.09 9.55 12.32
C ASN A 40 -0.75 8.84 12.02
N LYS A 41 -0.62 8.20 10.84
CA LYS A 41 0.66 7.64 10.36
C LYS A 41 1.07 8.36 9.08
N GLN A 42 2.15 9.12 9.19
CA GLN A 42 2.78 9.79 8.05
C GLN A 42 4.08 9.06 7.73
N ALA A 43 4.22 8.63 6.48
CA ALA A 43 5.43 7.98 6.04
C ALA A 43 6.34 9.00 5.38
N GLU A 44 7.57 9.09 5.87
CA GLU A 44 8.63 9.76 5.14
C GLU A 44 9.02 8.91 3.94
N THR A 45 9.17 9.55 2.77
CA THR A 45 9.51 8.85 1.52
C THR A 45 10.90 8.21 1.53
N THR A 46 11.69 8.50 2.57
CA THR A 46 13.11 8.12 2.71
C THR A 46 13.30 6.80 3.46
N TYR A 47 12.39 6.43 4.38
CA TYR A 47 12.58 5.26 5.26
C TYR A 47 11.46 4.23 5.07
N TYR A 48 11.86 2.97 4.89
CA TYR A 48 10.98 1.83 4.66
C TYR A 48 10.11 1.55 5.89
N TYR A 49 8.78 1.62 5.73
CA TYR A 49 7.83 1.12 6.72
C TYR A 49 7.44 -0.32 6.35
N GLU A 50 8.29 -1.27 6.73
CA GLU A 50 8.05 -2.71 6.51
C GLU A 50 6.95 -3.28 7.43
N ASP A 51 6.51 -2.53 8.45
CA ASP A 51 5.48 -2.95 9.43
C ASP A 51 4.17 -2.15 9.31
N SER A 52 3.72 -1.87 8.09
CA SER A 52 2.47 -1.14 7.87
C SER A 52 1.31 -2.08 7.56
N SER A 53 0.40 -2.30 8.52
CA SER A 53 -0.87 -3.01 8.32
C SER A 53 -1.91 -2.26 7.45
N GLY A 54 -1.47 -1.25 6.69
CA GLY A 54 -2.33 -0.34 5.96
C GLY A 54 -1.54 0.73 5.18
N LEU A 55 -2.24 1.78 4.76
CA LEU A 55 -1.70 2.85 3.92
C LEU A 55 -1.38 4.09 4.77
N ALA A 56 -0.09 4.41 4.91
CA ALA A 56 0.36 5.67 5.51
C ALA A 56 0.27 6.82 4.49
N LYS A 57 -0.08 8.02 4.95
CA LYS A 57 -0.17 9.19 4.07
C LYS A 57 1.23 9.75 3.78
N THR A 58 1.45 10.21 2.55
CA THR A 58 2.64 10.94 2.11
C THR A 58 2.24 12.25 1.46
N GLU A 59 3.22 13.09 1.09
CA GLU A 59 2.97 14.32 0.34
C GLU A 59 2.35 14.07 -1.05
N LYS A 60 2.61 12.91 -1.65
CA LYS A 60 2.19 12.56 -3.02
C LYS A 60 0.99 11.60 -3.06
N GLY A 61 0.48 11.19 -1.91
CA GLY A 61 -0.65 10.27 -1.78
C GLY A 61 -0.48 9.30 -0.61
N TYR A 62 -0.33 8.01 -0.89
CA TYR A 62 -0.25 6.96 0.13
C TYR A 62 0.83 5.92 -0.18
N ILE A 63 1.37 5.33 0.88
CA ILE A 63 2.31 4.21 0.80
C ILE A 63 1.91 3.12 1.78
N GLY A 64 2.01 1.87 1.36
CA GLY A 64 1.81 0.71 2.23
C GLY A 64 2.79 -0.39 1.89
N PHE A 65 2.79 -1.39 2.75
CA PHE A 65 3.59 -2.59 2.58
C PHE A 65 2.72 -3.81 2.81
N TYR A 66 2.95 -4.86 2.03
CA TYR A 66 2.30 -6.14 2.20
C TYR A 66 3.37 -7.23 2.21
N SER A 67 3.47 -7.94 3.33
CA SER A 67 4.39 -9.07 3.52
C SER A 67 3.80 -10.33 2.89
N GLY A 68 3.86 -10.42 1.57
CA GLY A 68 3.36 -11.55 0.78
C GLY A 68 3.61 -11.35 -0.72
N ASN A 69 3.21 -12.33 -1.52
CA ASN A 69 3.39 -12.37 -2.98
C ASN A 69 2.02 -12.43 -3.67
N PRO A 70 1.29 -11.31 -3.70
CA PRO A 70 -0.10 -11.33 -4.15
C PRO A 70 -0.21 -11.58 -5.65
N ASP A 71 -1.18 -12.40 -6.04
CA ASP A 71 -1.58 -12.60 -7.44
C ASP A 71 -2.06 -11.29 -8.08
N GLN A 72 -2.64 -10.41 -7.27
CA GLN A 72 -3.22 -9.16 -7.74
C GLN A 72 -3.22 -8.07 -6.67
N VAL A 73 -2.86 -6.85 -7.09
CA VAL A 73 -3.00 -5.62 -6.31
C VAL A 73 -3.78 -4.59 -7.14
N LYS A 74 -4.87 -4.06 -6.58
CA LYS A 74 -5.77 -3.11 -7.27
C LYS A 74 -6.14 -1.92 -6.39
N LEU A 75 -6.28 -0.75 -7.01
CA LEU A 75 -6.93 0.38 -6.35
C LEU A 75 -8.43 0.14 -6.24
N LEU A 76 -8.97 0.47 -5.08
CA LEU A 76 -10.39 0.64 -4.86
C LEU A 76 -10.68 2.15 -4.94
N ASN A 77 -11.48 2.55 -5.93
CA ASN A 77 -11.96 3.93 -6.08
C ASN A 77 -13.25 4.14 -5.28
#